data_AF-A0A518FV07-F1
#
_entry.id   AF-A0A518FV07-F1
#
_cell.length_a   1.000
_cell.length_b   1.000
_cell.length_c   1.000
_cell.angle_alpha   90.00
_cell.angle_beta   90.00
_cell.angle_gamma   90.00
#
_symmetry.space_group_name_H-M   'P 1'
#
loop_
_entity.id
_entity.type
_entity.pdbx_description
1 polymer ?
#
loop_
_entity_poly.entity_id
_entity_poly.type
_entity_poly.pdbx_seq_one_letter_code
_entity_poly.pdbx_strand_id
1 'polypeptide(L)'
;MDDEPEFRIGICAAGNTLIPCLQTIVAKGYTVKHYFLNDTPGEWENPQWDAEKDGCFFSATSPDALLGLIAMWEVRGDDWSIKPGESELLDRLIDSAVMYDSEGNVIDQ
;
A
#
# COMPACT_ATOMS: atom_id res chain seq x y z
N MET A 1 32.71 13.14 -1.56
CA MET A 1 31.75 12.67 -2.56
C MET A 1 31.36 11.31 -2.05
N ASP A 2 30.27 11.28 -1.29
CA ASP A 2 29.76 10.04 -0.75
C ASP A 2 29.18 9.23 -1.91
N ASP A 3 29.59 7.97 -2.00
CA ASP A 3 29.02 6.99 -2.92
C ASP A 3 27.55 6.78 -2.50
N GLU A 4 26.64 7.57 -3.05
CA GLU A 4 25.21 7.29 -2.90
C GLU A 4 24.93 5.88 -3.41
N PRO A 5 24.14 5.06 -2.68
CA PRO A 5 23.81 3.73 -3.15
C PRO A 5 23.04 3.86 -4.46
N GLU A 6 23.65 3.42 -5.56
CA GLU A 6 23.00 3.34 -6.85
C GLU A 6 21.93 2.24 -6.77
N PHE A 7 20.68 2.66 -6.50
CA PHE A 7 19.57 1.73 -6.43
C PHE A 7 19.42 1.04 -7.78
N ARG A 8 19.52 -0.30 -7.79
CA ARG A 8 19.24 -1.09 -9.00
C ARG A 8 17.81 -0.89 -9.52
N ILE A 9 16.86 -0.62 -8.62
CA ILE A 9 15.46 -0.32 -8.95
C ILE A 9 14.84 0.54 -7.85
N GLY A 10 14.06 1.55 -8.25
CA GLY A 10 13.24 2.37 -7.37
C GLY A 10 11.79 2.39 -7.87
N ILE A 11 10.85 1.99 -7.02
CA ILE A 11 9.41 2.01 -7.31
C ILE A 11 8.75 2.80 -6.19
N CYS A 12 7.99 3.83 -6.54
CA CYS A 12 7.12 4.54 -5.60
C CYS A 12 5.66 4.32 -5.99
N ALA A 13 4.75 4.47 -5.02
CA ALA A 13 3.32 4.47 -5.31
C ALA A 13 2.97 5.68 -6.18
N ALA A 14 2.65 5.43 -7.45
CA ALA A 14 2.37 6.45 -8.44
C ALA A 14 1.46 5.87 -9.54
N GLY A 15 0.95 6.73 -10.43
CA GLY A 15 0.00 6.29 -11.46
C GLY A 15 0.50 5.16 -12.35
N ASN A 16 1.81 5.07 -12.57
CA ASN A 16 2.44 4.00 -13.36
C ASN A 16 2.48 2.63 -12.66
N THR A 17 2.29 2.55 -11.34
CA THR A 17 2.25 1.27 -10.61
C THR A 17 0.86 0.64 -10.56
N LEU A 18 -0.21 1.38 -10.92
CA LEU A 18 -1.59 0.90 -10.89
C LEU A 18 -1.78 -0.40 -11.69
N ILE A 19 -1.32 -0.42 -12.94
CA ILE A 19 -1.48 -1.59 -13.83
C ILE A 19 -0.64 -2.79 -13.33
N PRO A 20 0.67 -2.64 -13.03
CA PRO A 20 1.46 -3.73 -12.44
C PRO A 20 0.86 -4.32 -11.16
N CYS A 21 0.33 -3.48 -10.26
CA CYS A 21 -0.32 -3.96 -9.03
C CYS A 21 -1.55 -4.81 -9.37
N LEU A 22 -2.43 -4.33 -10.26
CA LEU A 22 -3.61 -5.09 -10.69
C LEU A 22 -3.24 -6.44 -11.33
N GLN A 23 -2.25 -6.45 -12.23
CA GLN A 23 -1.79 -7.68 -12.88
C GLN A 23 -1.19 -8.67 -11.86
N THR A 24 -0.51 -8.16 -10.84
CA THR A 24 0.05 -9.00 -9.77
C THR A 24 -1.04 -9.64 -8.92
N ILE A 25 -2.09 -8.89 -8.57
CA ILE A 25 -3.25 -9.42 -7.82
C ILE A 25 -3.95 -10.54 -8.62
N VAL A 26 -4.19 -10.32 -9.91
CA VAL A 26 -4.80 -11.33 -10.79
C VAL A 26 -3.90 -12.56 -10.93
N ALA A 27 -2.58 -12.37 -11.10
CA ALA A 27 -1.62 -13.48 -11.19
C ALA A 27 -1.56 -14.33 -9.90
N LYS A 28 -1.88 -13.74 -8.74
CA LYS A 28 -2.04 -14.45 -7.46
C LYS A 28 -3.34 -15.26 -7.36
N GLY A 29 -4.23 -15.15 -8.34
CA GLY A 29 -5.49 -15.91 -8.43
C GLY A 29 -6.69 -15.21 -7.82
N TYR A 30 -6.60 -13.90 -7.54
CA TYR A 30 -7.73 -13.12 -7.03
C TYR A 30 -8.63 -12.64 -8.17
N THR A 31 -9.94 -12.68 -7.94
CA THR A 31 -10.92 -11.95 -8.76
C THR A 31 -11.00 -10.52 -8.25
N VAL A 32 -10.84 -9.53 -9.13
CA VAL A 32 -10.87 -8.10 -8.76
C VAL A 32 -12.14 -7.44 -9.27
N LYS A 33 -12.78 -6.63 -8.42
CA LYS A 33 -13.89 -5.74 -8.80
C LYS A 33 -13.48 -4.30 -8.54
N HIS A 34 -13.86 -3.41 -9.46
CA HIS A 34 -13.67 -1.98 -9.31
C HIS A 34 -15.02 -1.27 -9.42
N TYR A 35 -15.27 -0.34 -8.52
CA TYR A 35 -16.48 0.48 -8.50
C TYR A 35 -16.19 1.81 -7.80
N PHE A 36 -17.15 2.73 -7.82
CA PHE A 36 -17.06 4.01 -7.11
C PHE A 36 -18.21 4.11 -6.10
N LEU A 37 -17.90 4.56 -4.89
CA LEU A 37 -18.91 4.81 -3.86
C LEU A 37 -19.37 6.27 -3.92
N ASN A 38 -20.56 6.50 -4.46
CA ASN A 38 -21.18 7.82 -4.44
C ASN A 38 -22.70 7.72 -4.52
N ASP A 39 -23.39 8.69 -3.93
CA ASP A 39 -24.84 8.83 -3.96
C ASP A 39 -25.33 9.61 -5.20
N THR A 40 -24.43 10.34 -5.87
CA THR A 40 -24.75 11.13 -7.07
C THR A 40 -24.27 10.43 -8.36
N PRO A 41 -25.17 10.16 -9.32
CA PRO A 41 -24.78 9.63 -10.63
C PRO A 41 -23.81 10.56 -11.38
N GLY A 42 -22.69 10.00 -11.85
CA GLY A 42 -21.68 10.74 -12.61
C GLY A 42 -20.54 11.30 -11.76
N GLU A 43 -20.60 11.16 -10.44
CA GLU A 43 -19.48 11.46 -9.55
C GLU A 43 -18.57 10.24 -9.36
N TRP A 44 -17.28 10.41 -9.65
CA TRP A 44 -16.28 9.33 -9.70
C TRP A 44 -15.17 9.51 -8.66
N GLU A 45 -15.45 10.16 -7.53
CA GLU A 45 -14.41 10.63 -6.60
C GLU A 45 -13.98 9.62 -5.52
N ASN A 46 -14.61 8.44 -5.44
CA ASN A 46 -14.29 7.45 -4.39
C ASN A 46 -14.09 6.06 -4.98
N PRO A 47 -12.95 5.79 -5.65
CA PRO A 47 -12.66 4.48 -6.22
C PRO A 47 -12.56 3.44 -5.09
N GLN A 48 -13.14 2.27 -5.33
CA GLN A 48 -13.02 1.08 -4.53
C GLN A 48 -12.51 -0.07 -5.38
N TRP A 49 -11.68 -0.89 -4.77
CA TRP A 49 -11.09 -2.07 -5.38
C TRP A 49 -11.22 -3.22 -4.39
N ASP A 50 -11.99 -4.23 -4.78
CA ASP A 50 -12.17 -5.46 -4.01
C ASP A 50 -11.43 -6.61 -4.67
N ALA A 51 -10.83 -7.48 -3.85
CA ALA A 51 -10.23 -8.73 -4.29
C ALA A 51 -10.75 -9.92 -3.48
N GLU A 52 -11.16 -10.97 -4.19
CA GLU A 52 -11.71 -12.21 -3.61
C GLU A 52 -10.92 -13.45 -4.08
N LYS A 53 -10.60 -14.34 -3.15
CA LYS A 53 -10.00 -15.66 -3.42
C LYS A 53 -10.19 -16.60 -2.24
N ASP A 54 -10.62 -17.84 -2.49
CA ASP A 54 -10.69 -18.92 -1.49
C ASP A 54 -11.43 -18.54 -0.19
N GLY A 55 -12.45 -17.69 -0.28
CA GLY A 55 -13.22 -17.18 0.87
C GLY A 55 -12.62 -15.96 1.58
N CYS A 56 -11.44 -15.49 1.16
CA CYS A 56 -10.84 -14.25 1.61
C CYS A 56 -11.35 -13.06 0.80
N PHE A 57 -11.51 -11.92 1.45
CA PHE A 57 -11.95 -10.66 0.85
C PHE A 57 -11.06 -9.51 1.34
N PHE A 58 -10.60 -8.67 0.41
CA PHE A 58 -9.79 -7.49 0.68
C PHE A 58 -10.38 -6.30 -0.07
N SER A 59 -10.34 -5.11 0.53
CA SER A 59 -10.86 -3.88 -0.08
C SER A 59 -9.94 -2.69 0.20
N ALA A 60 -9.70 -1.86 -0.81
CA ALA A 60 -8.92 -0.63 -0.69
C ALA A 60 -9.32 0.41 -1.75
N THR A 61 -8.84 1.64 -1.59
CA THR A 61 -9.11 2.75 -2.53
C THR A 61 -8.12 2.84 -3.69
N SER A 62 -7.06 2.00 -3.69
CA SER A 62 -6.10 1.89 -4.77
C SER A 62 -5.56 0.46 -4.95
N PRO A 63 -5.11 0.07 -6.16
CA PRO A 63 -4.53 -1.26 -6.41
C PRO A 63 -3.26 -1.57 -5.61
N ASP A 64 -2.42 -0.58 -5.33
CA ASP A 64 -1.20 -0.74 -4.54
C ASP A 64 -1.52 -0.99 -3.05
N ALA A 65 -2.48 -0.25 -2.49
CA ALA A 65 -2.98 -0.52 -1.13
C ALA A 65 -3.65 -1.90 -1.04
N LEU A 66 -4.45 -2.28 -2.04
CA LEU A 66 -5.09 -3.60 -2.10
C LEU A 66 -4.05 -4.73 -2.15
N LEU A 67 -3.02 -4.59 -3.00
CA LEU A 67 -1.92 -5.55 -3.07
C LEU A 67 -1.14 -5.60 -1.75
N GLY A 68 -0.96 -4.47 -1.08
CA GLY A 68 -0.35 -4.40 0.24
C GLY A 68 -1.10 -5.21 1.31
N LEU A 69 -2.43 -5.09 1.35
CA LEU A 69 -3.28 -5.87 2.26
C LEU A 69 -3.21 -7.38 1.98
N ILE A 70 -3.29 -7.76 0.70
CA ILE A 70 -3.16 -9.15 0.27
C ILE A 70 -1.79 -9.71 0.69
N ALA A 71 -0.70 -9.00 0.39
CA ALA A 71 0.65 -9.44 0.72
C ALA A 71 0.88 -9.54 2.24
N MET A 72 0.30 -8.60 3.01
CA MET A 72 0.35 -8.62 4.47
C MET A 72 -0.37 -9.86 5.02
N TRP A 73 -1.58 -10.16 4.54
CA TRP A 73 -2.31 -11.36 4.95
C TRP A 73 -1.63 -12.66 4.47
N GLU A 74 -1.06 -12.71 3.27
CA GLU A 74 -0.32 -13.88 2.79
C GLU A 74 0.88 -14.23 3.71
N VAL A 75 1.47 -13.24 4.36
CA VAL A 75 2.57 -13.44 5.33
C VAL A 75 2.05 -13.78 6.72
N ARG A 76 0.99 -13.11 7.19
CA ARG A 76 0.53 -13.19 8.59
C ARG A 76 -0.61 -14.18 8.81
N GLY A 77 -1.32 -14.59 7.75
CA GLY A 77 -2.51 -15.42 7.79
C GLY A 77 -3.68 -14.74 8.52
N ASP A 78 -4.60 -15.55 9.04
CA ASP A 78 -5.80 -15.04 9.72
C ASP A 78 -5.51 -14.29 11.02
N ASP A 79 -4.32 -14.52 11.61
CA ASP A 79 -3.79 -13.80 12.76
C ASP A 79 -3.02 -12.53 12.33
N TRP A 80 -3.57 -11.83 11.34
CA TRP A 80 -2.96 -10.65 10.71
C TRP A 80 -2.90 -9.43 11.63
N SER A 81 -3.75 -9.39 12.66
CA SER A 81 -3.86 -8.25 13.56
C SER A 81 -2.58 -8.03 14.37
N ILE A 82 -2.46 -6.83 14.94
CA ILE A 82 -1.31 -6.44 15.76
C ILE A 82 -1.20 -7.34 17.01
N LYS A 83 0.03 -7.76 17.32
CA LYS A 83 0.37 -8.57 18.49
C LYS A 83 1.01 -7.70 19.58
N PRO A 84 0.96 -8.10 20.86
CA PRO A 84 1.61 -7.36 21.94
C PRO A 84 3.10 -7.11 21.64
N GLY A 85 3.52 -5.85 21.74
CA GLY A 85 4.91 -5.43 21.50
C GLY A 85 5.27 -5.10 20.04
N GLU A 86 4.41 -5.41 19.06
CA GLU A 86 4.72 -5.09 17.64
C GLU A 86 4.71 -3.58 17.35
N SER A 87 4.03 -2.76 18.17
CA SER A 87 3.98 -1.30 18.00
C SER A 87 5.33 -0.62 18.20
N GLU A 88 6.25 -1.22 18.95
CA GLU A 88 7.57 -0.64 19.26
C GLU A 88 8.41 -0.36 17.99
N LEU A 89 8.15 -1.07 16.90
CA LEU A 89 8.80 -0.76 15.62
C LEU A 89 8.26 0.55 15.03
N LEU A 90 6.94 0.72 15.02
CA LEU A 90 6.32 1.94 14.52
C LEU A 90 6.74 3.15 15.36
N ASP A 91 6.70 3.00 16.69
CA ASP A 91 7.09 4.06 17.63
C ASP A 91 8.53 4.50 17.37
N ARG A 92 9.49 3.56 17.28
CA ARG A 92 10.90 3.88 16.97
C ARG A 92 11.08 4.55 15.61
N LEU A 93 10.30 4.17 14.60
CA LEU A 93 10.40 4.78 13.27
C LEU A 93 9.87 6.21 13.27
N ILE A 94 8.80 6.48 14.02
CA ILE A 94 8.25 7.83 14.19
C ILE A 94 9.22 8.69 15.02
N ASP A 95 9.71 8.17 16.15
CA ASP A 95 10.61 8.88 17.05
C ASP A 95 11.98 9.21 16.41
N SER A 96 12.37 8.49 15.36
CA SER A 96 13.61 8.74 14.60
C SER A 96 13.38 9.38 13.24
N ALA A 97 12.13 9.75 12.92
CA ALA A 97 11.79 10.33 11.63
C ALA A 97 12.40 11.72 11.47
N VAL A 98 13.14 11.91 10.39
CA VAL A 98 13.64 13.23 9.99
C VAL A 98 12.59 13.92 9.14
N MET A 99 12.25 15.16 9.48
CA MET A 99 11.36 15.99 8.67
C MET A 99 12.17 16.71 7.60
N TYR A 100 11.72 16.58 6.36
CA TYR A 100 12.30 17.28 5.21
C TYR A 100 11.31 18.32 4.69
N ASP A 101 11.83 19.46 4.20
CA ASP A 101 11.05 20.36 3.36
C ASP A 101 10.88 19.79 1.94
N SER A 102 10.11 20.50 1.10
CA SER A 102 9.87 20.12 -0.29
C SER A 102 11.09 20.19 -1.20
N GLU A 103 12.17 20.85 -0.76
CA GLU A 103 13.45 20.92 -1.48
C GLU A 103 14.40 19.80 -1.05
N GLY A 104 14.02 19.01 -0.04
CA GLY A 104 14.80 17.91 0.49
C GLY A 104 15.77 18.30 1.61
N ASN A 105 15.66 19.51 2.18
CA ASN A 105 16.47 19.91 3.32
C ASN A 105 15.85 19.42 4.63
N VAL A 106 16.68 19.01 5.58
CA VAL A 106 16.23 18.66 6.94
C VAL A 106 15.75 19.91 7.67
N ILE A 107 14.54 19.84 8.25
CA ILE A 107 13.93 20.93 9.01
C ILE A 107 13.60 20.56 10.46
N ASP A 108 13.54 19.28 10.81
CA ASP A 108 13.34 18.79 12.18
C ASP A 108 13.89 17.35 12.33
N GLN A 109 14.43 17.02 13.50
CA GLN A 109 14.98 15.70 13.83
C GLN A 109 14.98 15.43 15.34
#